data_AF-A0A642C1V6-F1
#
_entry.id   AF-A0A642C1V6-F1
#
_cell.length_a   1.000
_cell.length_b   1.000
_cell.length_c   1.000
_cell.angle_alpha   90.00
_cell.angle_beta   90.00
_cell.angle_gamma   90.00
#
_symmetry.space_group_name_H-M   'P 1'
#
loop_
_entity.id
_entity.type
_entity.pdbx_description
1 polymer ?
#
loop_
_entity_poly.entity_id
_entity_poly.type
_entity_poly.pdbx_seq_one_letter_code
_entity_poly.pdbx_strand_id
1 'polypeptide(L)'
;MNAKEFQYNDVVINGFVALFVNLAILPLLIVMSFILFKGSIVLFLLLILFLAAAILMIPGYFSQEPNEARAMVFFGKYKGTFTETGFFWVNPFMNKKKLSLR
;
A
#
# COMPACT_ATOMS: atom_id res chain seq x y z
N MET A 1 -29.21 -9.19 -14.94
CA MET A 1 -28.27 -8.06 -15.07
C MET A 1 -26.89 -8.62 -14.78
N ASN A 2 -26.11 -8.93 -15.82
CA ASN A 2 -24.82 -9.63 -15.70
C ASN A 2 -23.83 -8.76 -14.91
N ALA A 3 -23.62 -9.07 -13.64
CA ALA A 3 -22.53 -8.51 -12.87
C ALA A 3 -21.24 -9.07 -13.47
N LYS A 4 -20.68 -8.37 -14.47
CA LYS A 4 -19.32 -8.63 -14.94
C LYS A 4 -18.42 -8.43 -13.73
N GLU A 5 -18.00 -9.53 -13.12
CA GLU A 5 -16.97 -9.52 -12.10
C GLU A 5 -15.69 -9.02 -12.77
N PHE A 6 -15.48 -7.70 -12.74
CA PHE A 6 -14.25 -7.10 -13.25
C PHE A 6 -13.12 -7.52 -12.31
N GLN A 7 -12.25 -8.39 -12.82
CA GLN A 7 -10.97 -8.73 -12.19
C GLN A 7 -10.19 -7.43 -11.99
N TYR A 8 -9.82 -7.15 -10.73
CA TYR A 8 -9.06 -5.95 -10.39
C TYR A 8 -7.66 -6.04 -11.01
N ASN A 9 -7.44 -5.30 -12.10
CA ASN A 9 -6.20 -5.33 -12.90
C ASN A 9 -5.35 -4.06 -12.70
N ASP A 10 -5.67 -3.28 -11.67
CA ASP A 10 -4.91 -2.09 -11.28
C ASP A 10 -3.63 -2.48 -10.54
N VAL A 11 -2.72 -1.53 -10.31
CA VAL A 11 -1.39 -1.78 -9.76
C VAL A 11 -1.47 -2.49 -8.40
N VAL A 12 -1.22 -3.79 -8.41
CA VAL A 12 -1.02 -4.64 -7.24
C VAL A 12 0.45 -5.00 -7.21
N ILE A 13 1.13 -4.65 -6.13
CA ILE A 13 2.54 -5.02 -5.95
C ILE A 13 2.57 -6.23 -5.03
N ASN A 14 3.49 -7.16 -5.29
CA ASN A 14 3.76 -8.25 -4.35
C ASN A 14 4.12 -7.64 -2.99
N GLY A 15 3.34 -7.99 -1.95
CA GLY A 15 3.47 -7.41 -0.64
C GLY A 15 4.85 -7.68 -0.02
N PHE A 16 5.49 -8.81 -0.34
CA PHE A 16 6.84 -9.11 0.14
C PHE A 16 7.86 -8.16 -0.48
N VAL A 17 7.75 -7.88 -1.77
CA VAL A 17 8.62 -6.93 -2.47
C VAL A 17 8.43 -5.54 -1.87
N ALA A 18 7.19 -5.09 -1.71
CA ALA A 18 6.88 -3.79 -1.09
C ALA A 18 7.39 -3.70 0.36
N LEU A 19 7.33 -4.80 1.12
CA LEU A 19 7.81 -4.89 2.49
C LEU A 19 9.35 -4.80 2.56
N PHE A 20 10.07 -5.54 1.72
CA PHE A 20 11.53 -5.43 1.63
C PHE A 20 11.98 -4.02 1.23
N VAL A 21 11.27 -3.41 0.27
CA VAL A 21 11.53 -2.05 -0.18
C VAL A 21 11.30 -1.05 0.96
N ASN A 22 10.18 -1.13 1.69
CA ASN A 22 9.92 -0.26 2.84
C ASN A 22 10.94 -0.48 3.96
N LEU A 23 11.30 -1.73 4.23
CA LEU A 23 12.27 -2.09 5.26
C LEU A 23 13.68 -1.55 4.95
N ALA A 24 14.07 -1.44 3.67
CA ALA A 24 15.33 -0.83 3.28
C ALA A 24 15.26 0.71 3.24
N ILE A 25 14.15 1.27 2.73
CA ILE A 25 14.00 2.73 2.53
C ILE A 25 13.81 3.48 3.85
N LEU A 26 13.00 2.96 4.78
CA LEU A 26 12.74 3.64 6.07
C LEU A 26 14.01 3.93 6.89
N PRO A 27 14.90 2.95 7.17
CA PRO A 27 16.12 3.22 7.92
C PRO A 27 17.09 4.10 7.13
N LEU A 28 17.16 3.94 5.80
CA LEU A 28 18.00 4.80 4.97
C LEU A 28 17.57 6.27 5.05
N LEU A 29 16.26 6.52 4.98
CA LEU A 29 15.70 7.86 5.17
C LEU A 29 16.05 8.41 6.55
N ILE A 30 15.85 7.63 7.61
CA ILE A 30 16.15 8.05 8.99
C ILE A 30 17.62 8.46 9.13
N VAL A 31 18.56 7.62 8.68
CA VAL A 31 20.00 7.90 8.71
C VAL A 31 20.34 9.15 7.89
N MET A 32 19.74 9.30 6.71
CA MET A 32 19.94 10.46 5.85
C MET A 32 19.44 11.75 6.51
N SER A 33 18.32 11.73 7.26
CA SER A 33 17.88 12.88 8.07
C SER A 33 18.88 13.27 9.14
N PHE A 34 19.48 12.30 9.85
CA PHE A 34 20.47 12.60 10.88
C PHE A 34 21.72 13.28 10.31
N ILE A 35 22.14 12.90 9.10
CA ILE A 35 23.29 13.51 8.42
C ILE A 35 22.94 14.93 7.94
N LEU A 36 21.75 15.12 7.35
CA LEU A 36 21.31 16.39 6.77
C LEU A 36 20.88 17.44 7.82
N PHE A 37 20.49 16.99 9.02
CA PHE A 37 20.10 17.87 10.14
C PHE A 37 21.20 18.87 10.52
N LYS A 38 22.47 18.54 10.25
CA LYS A 38 23.61 19.42 10.56
C LYS A 38 23.72 20.68 9.69
N GLY A 39 22.98 20.80 8.58
CA GLY A 39 23.25 21.85 7.59
C GLY A 39 22.06 22.63 7.03
N SER A 40 20.83 22.10 7.04
CA SER A 40 19.69 22.82 6.44
C SER A 40 18.34 22.39 7.00
N ILE A 41 17.60 23.34 7.59
CA ILE A 41 16.25 23.15 8.14
C ILE A 41 15.23 22.74 7.06
N VAL A 42 15.43 23.19 5.82
CA VAL A 42 14.53 22.92 4.68
C VAL A 42 14.61 21.45 4.28
N LEU A 43 15.83 20.90 4.19
CA LEU A 43 16.03 19.48 3.90
C LEU A 43 15.45 18.59 5.01
N PHE A 44 15.56 19.03 6.26
CA PHE A 44 14.98 18.31 7.39
C PHE A 44 13.45 18.24 7.32
N LEU A 45 12.78 19.36 7.02
CA LEU A 45 11.33 19.40 6.82
C LEU A 45 10.86 18.53 5.65
N LEU A 46 11.57 18.58 4.52
CA LEU A 46 11.27 17.74 3.35
C LEU A 46 11.35 16.25 3.70
N LEU A 47 12.31 15.89 4.55
CA LEU A 47 12.55 14.50 4.93
C LEU A 47 11.51 14.02 5.95
N ILE A 48 11.08 14.85 6.90
CA ILE A 48 9.93 14.56 7.78
C ILE A 48 8.68 14.30 6.95
N LEU A 49 8.43 15.11 5.91
CA LEU A 49 7.30 14.91 5.00
C LEU A 49 7.38 13.56 4.28
N PHE A 50 8.57 13.19 3.79
CA PHE A 50 8.81 11.89 3.16
C PHE A 50 8.59 10.72 4.14
N LEU A 51 9.03 10.87 5.39
CA LEU A 51 8.84 9.86 6.42
C LEU A 51 7.35 9.69 6.77
N ALA A 52 6.61 10.78 6.91
CA ALA A 52 5.17 10.76 7.11
C ALA A 52 4.44 10.09 5.94
N ALA A 53 4.85 10.37 4.69
CA ALA A 53 4.32 9.71 3.51
C ALA A 53 4.62 8.20 3.50
N ALA A 54 5.83 7.79 3.89
CA ALA A 54 6.20 6.37 3.99
C ALA A 54 5.37 5.63 5.05
N ILE A 55 5.12 6.25 6.20
CA ILE A 55 4.25 5.69 7.26
C ILE A 55 2.80 5.55 6.75
N LEU A 56 2.30 6.54 6.00
CA LEU A 56 0.98 6.46 5.37
C LEU A 56 0.85 5.33 4.33
N MET A 57 1.95 4.83 3.78
CA MET A 57 1.94 3.68 2.86
C MET A 57 1.82 2.31 3.55
N ILE A 58 2.05 2.24 4.87
CA ILE A 58 1.99 1.00 5.65
C ILE A 58 0.58 0.36 5.66
N PRO A 59 -0.56 1.06 5.87
CA PRO A 59 -1.88 0.41 5.84
C PRO A 59 -2.29 -0.17 4.46
N GLY A 60 -1.47 0.05 3.41
CA GLY A 60 -1.66 -0.52 2.08
C GLY A 60 -1.55 -2.05 2.04
N TYR A 61 -0.80 -2.67 2.94
CA TYR A 61 -0.60 -4.12 2.98
C TYR A 61 -1.91 -4.87 3.28
N PHE A 62 -2.11 -6.01 2.62
CA PHE A 62 -3.10 -6.99 3.04
C PHE A 62 -2.68 -8.40 2.61
N SER A 63 -3.01 -9.37 3.46
CA SER A 63 -3.00 -10.79 3.10
C SER A 63 -4.38 -11.20 2.63
N GLN A 64 -4.44 -12.02 1.58
CA GLN A 64 -5.66 -12.58 1.01
C GLN A 64 -5.59 -14.10 1.06
N GLU A 65 -6.55 -14.72 1.75
CA GLU A 65 -6.61 -16.17 1.94
C GLU A 65 -7.31 -16.88 0.77
N PRO A 66 -7.03 -18.18 0.53
CA PRO A 66 -7.78 -18.99 -0.41
C PRO A 66 -9.26 -19.04 -0.03
N ASN A 67 -10.13 -18.75 -1.01
CA ASN A 67 -11.59 -18.61 -0.89
C ASN A 67 -12.13 -17.30 -0.29
N GLU A 68 -11.28 -16.29 -0.09
CA GLU A 68 -11.74 -14.92 0.15
C GLU A 68 -11.70 -14.10 -1.16
N ALA A 69 -12.76 -13.33 -1.43
CA ALA A 69 -12.75 -12.28 -2.43
C ALA A 69 -12.73 -10.91 -1.75
N ARG A 70 -12.13 -9.90 -2.39
CA ARG A 70 -12.11 -8.54 -1.84
C ARG A 70 -12.54 -7.54 -2.89
N ALA A 71 -13.65 -6.85 -2.61
CA ALA A 71 -14.05 -5.71 -3.42
C ALA A 71 -13.12 -4.53 -3.13
N MET A 72 -12.43 -4.10 -4.18
CA MET A 72 -11.51 -2.97 -4.14
C MET A 72 -12.25 -1.70 -4.56
N VAL A 73 -12.32 -0.73 -3.64
CA VAL A 73 -13.02 0.56 -3.84
C VAL A 73 -12.04 1.71 -3.65
N PHE A 74 -11.86 2.53 -4.68
CA PHE A 74 -11.02 3.72 -4.62
C PHE A 74 -11.91 4.97 -4.54
N PHE A 75 -11.88 5.71 -3.41
CA PHE A 75 -12.70 6.93 -3.22
C PHE A 75 -14.17 6.76 -3.64
N GLY A 76 -14.82 5.66 -3.23
CA GLY A 76 -16.21 5.37 -3.56
C GLY A 76 -16.46 4.84 -4.97
N LYS A 77 -15.44 4.79 -5.84
CA LYS A 77 -15.51 4.11 -7.14
C LYS A 77 -15.09 2.66 -7.00
N TYR A 78 -15.99 1.75 -7.33
CA TYR A 78 -15.68 0.32 -7.41
C TYR A 78 -14.72 0.07 -8.58
N LYS A 79 -13.55 -0.48 -8.28
CA LYS A 79 -12.50 -0.77 -9.27
C LYS A 79 -12.50 -2.23 -9.73
N GLY A 80 -13.00 -3.14 -8.91
CA GLY A 80 -13.07 -4.57 -9.24
C GLY A 80 -13.06 -5.45 -8.00
N THR A 81 -13.14 -6.76 -8.23
CA THR A 81 -12.96 -7.78 -7.19
C THR A 81 -11.58 -8.40 -7.37
N PHE A 82 -10.82 -8.49 -6.28
CA PHE A 82 -9.55 -9.17 -6.23
C PHE A 82 -9.74 -10.54 -5.58
N THR A 83 -9.42 -11.60 -6.33
CA THR A 83 -9.58 -13.01 -5.90
C THR A 83 -8.24 -13.75 -5.83
N GLU A 84 -7.13 -13.10 -6.15
CA GLU A 84 -5.83 -13.75 -6.09
C GLU A 84 -5.37 -13.96 -4.65
N THR A 85 -4.80 -15.12 -4.40
CA THR A 85 -4.31 -15.54 -3.08
C THR A 85 -2.87 -15.09 -2.91
N GLY A 86 -2.55 -14.56 -1.73
CA GLY A 86 -1.20 -14.11 -1.42
C GLY A 86 -1.13 -12.83 -0.60
N PHE A 87 0.09 -12.33 -0.44
CA PHE A 87 0.37 -11.08 0.25
C PHE A 87 0.61 -9.97 -0.76
N PHE A 88 -0.20 -8.92 -0.68
CA PHE A 88 -0.23 -7.84 -1.65
C PHE A 88 -0.15 -6.48 -0.98
N TRP A 89 0.43 -5.54 -1.70
CA TRP A 89 0.41 -4.13 -1.35
C TRP A 89 -0.41 -3.37 -2.39
N VAL A 90 -1.40 -2.63 -1.90
CA VAL A 90 -2.22 -1.71 -2.69
C VAL A 90 -2.12 -0.33 -2.08
N ASN A 91 -2.58 0.67 -2.83
CA ASN A 91 -2.63 2.04 -2.36
C ASN A 91 -3.37 2.13 -1.00
N PRO A 92 -2.79 2.77 0.03
CA PRO A 92 -3.36 2.86 1.38
C PRO A 92 -4.74 3.52 1.43
N PHE A 93 -5.12 4.32 0.43
CA PHE A 93 -6.43 4.94 0.33
C PHE A 93 -7.50 4.03 -0.31
N MET A 94 -7.15 2.79 -0.64
CA MET A 94 -8.09 1.80 -1.17
C MET A 94 -8.93 1.20 -0.02
N ASN A 95 -10.25 1.32 -0.15
CA ASN A 95 -11.18 0.58 0.69
C ASN A 95 -11.24 -0.88 0.24
N LYS A 96 -11.04 -1.76 1.22
CA LYS A 96 -10.84 -3.20 1.07
C LYS A 96 -12.03 -3.91 1.72
N LYS A 97 -13.15 -4.10 1.00
CA LYS A 97 -14.33 -4.78 1.56
C LYS A 97 -14.21 -6.30 1.36
N LYS A 98 -14.06 -7.05 2.47
CA LYS A 98 -14.04 -8.52 2.43
C LYS A 98 -15.40 -9.05 1.97
N LEU A 99 -15.37 -9.97 1.03
CA LEU A 99 -16.49 -10.77 0.56
C LEU A 99 -16.10 -12.23 0.76
N SER A 100 -16.79 -12.90 1.69
CA SER A 100 -16.65 -14.34 1.87
C SER A 100 -17.42 -15.03 0.74
N LEU A 101 -16.80 -15.99 0.06
CA LEU A 101 -17.45 -16.81 -0.98
C LEU A 101 -18.18 -18.04 -0.39
N ARG A 102 -18.63 -17.93 0.88
CA ARG A 102 -19.40 -18.98 1.59
C ARG A 102 -20.85 -18.56 1.73
#